data_AF-A0A8T7BSI4-F1
#
_entry.id   AF-A0A8T7BSI4-F1
#
_cell.length_a   1.000
_cell.length_b   1.000
_cell.length_c   1.000
_cell.angle_alpha   90.00
_cell.angle_beta   90.00
_cell.angle_gamma   90.00
#
_symmetry.space_group_name_H-M   'P 1'
#
loop_
_entity.id
_entity.type
_entity.pdbx_description
1 polymer ?
#
loop_
_entity_poly.entity_id
_entity_poly.type
_entity_poly.pdbx_seq_one_letter_code
_entity_poly.pdbx_strand_id
1 'polypeptide(L)'
;LGVEIDEESLLPPDDSMFGFNNIGNVLTLSPVLTEQYISAARKVRRQALGDANIQPTYEIYTLTNNTRQEERLGEDLPFGSRGGLAVQHYFPADGEYEIQVRLQRNSRDYIRGLLDTPNKVDLRLDGKRLDLISIGGEKHGRSSGIFSTAAQGDIAQEQYERTADDALYVRFYSDAGYHQVVATFLKDNSITETPVYPEHTNYDFSQYKGGLPGIRSVSVGGPFDPSGMAETVSHKLIYSCKPSGINDVDCAESILTTLATRAFRRAPEKSEIQELMSFFKRGQAEGSFDEGIGLAIERILAGPEFLFILEEQPDNLAAGQIFKISANELVTKLALFIWSSFPDDELLALAKSGDIHESRVLNQQVQRMLSDPRADALLNNFALQWLNLGRLNAVAPDTELFPYFDDNLRAAFKTETALFVDHVIKEDRPLVELLDAPYTFINERLANFYGIPDIHGSHFRKVSLSD
;
A
#
# COMPACT_ATOMS: atom_id res chain seq x y z
N LEU A 1 8.63 0.01 13.76
CA LEU A 1 8.41 1.45 13.99
C LEU A 1 6.96 1.88 13.73
N GLY A 2 6.08 1.03 13.18
CA GLY A 2 4.67 1.41 12.96
C GLY A 2 4.46 2.36 11.78
N VAL A 3 5.40 2.39 10.85
CA VAL A 3 5.39 3.24 9.65
C VAL A 3 5.29 2.35 8.42
N GLU A 4 4.41 2.71 7.49
CA GLU A 4 4.28 2.09 6.17
C GLU A 4 4.98 2.95 5.12
N ILE A 5 5.91 2.38 4.37
CA ILE A 5 6.63 3.10 3.34
C ILE A 5 6.29 2.56 1.96
N ASP A 6 6.14 3.48 1.01
CA ASP A 6 6.22 3.15 -0.41
C ASP A 6 7.71 2.97 -0.76
N GLU A 7 8.17 1.72 -0.66
CA GLU A 7 9.54 1.31 -0.92
C GLU A 7 9.99 1.58 -2.36
N GLU A 8 9.10 1.44 -3.36
CA GLU A 8 9.39 1.71 -4.77
C GLU A 8 9.68 3.21 -5.02
N SER A 9 9.05 4.09 -4.23
CA SER A 9 9.32 5.53 -4.31
C SER A 9 10.62 5.97 -3.64
N LEU A 10 11.15 5.16 -2.72
CA LEU A 10 12.28 5.54 -1.86
C LEU A 10 13.59 4.88 -2.23
N LEU A 11 13.51 3.63 -2.69
CA LEU A 11 14.66 2.80 -2.99
C LEU A 11 14.62 2.45 -4.48
N PRO A 12 15.79 2.41 -5.14
CA PRO A 12 15.85 1.98 -6.52
C PRO A 12 15.48 0.50 -6.60
N PRO A 13 14.98 0.02 -7.75
CA PRO A 13 14.75 -1.40 -7.93
C PRO A 13 16.07 -2.16 -7.84
N ASP A 14 16.05 -3.30 -7.14
CA ASP A 14 17.19 -4.20 -7.06
C ASP A 14 17.55 -4.79 -8.42
N ASP A 15 18.83 -5.15 -8.57
CA ASP A 15 19.30 -5.91 -9.72
C ASP A 15 18.54 -7.25 -9.79
N SER A 16 17.99 -7.56 -10.96
CA SER A 16 17.20 -8.77 -11.20
C SER A 16 17.99 -9.80 -11.99
N MET A 17 17.84 -11.07 -11.64
CA MET A 17 18.40 -12.19 -12.39
C MET A 17 17.40 -13.36 -12.40
N PHE A 18 17.30 -14.09 -13.51
CA PHE A 18 16.36 -15.22 -13.67
C PHE A 18 14.87 -14.90 -13.35
N GLY A 19 14.46 -13.62 -13.43
CA GLY A 19 13.08 -13.20 -13.16
C GLY A 19 12.77 -12.93 -11.69
N PHE A 20 13.76 -13.00 -10.79
CA PHE A 20 13.61 -12.62 -9.39
C PHE A 20 14.47 -11.39 -9.07
N ASN A 21 13.97 -10.57 -8.15
CA ASN A 21 14.71 -9.48 -7.52
C ASN A 21 15.39 -9.99 -6.23
N ASN A 22 16.25 -9.19 -5.61
CA ASN A 22 16.90 -9.48 -4.32
C ASN A 22 17.85 -10.69 -4.33
N ILE A 23 18.51 -10.99 -5.47
CA ILE A 23 19.45 -12.11 -5.55
C ILE A 23 20.85 -11.63 -5.17
N GLY A 24 21.35 -12.10 -4.04
CA GLY A 24 22.63 -11.67 -3.46
C GLY A 24 23.88 -11.83 -4.34
N ASN A 25 23.82 -12.60 -5.43
CA ASN A 25 24.94 -12.76 -6.37
C ASN A 25 25.09 -11.59 -7.36
N VAL A 26 24.04 -10.77 -7.54
CA VAL A 26 24.04 -9.60 -8.43
C VAL A 26 23.83 -8.29 -7.69
N LEU A 27 23.53 -8.33 -6.38
CA LEU A 27 23.39 -7.12 -5.58
C LEU A 27 24.70 -6.32 -5.57
N THR A 28 24.62 -5.08 -6.04
CA THR A 28 25.75 -4.15 -6.02
C THR A 28 25.47 -2.99 -5.07
N LEU A 29 26.50 -2.57 -4.31
CA LEU A 29 26.39 -1.46 -3.39
C LEU A 29 27.09 -0.23 -3.98
N SER A 30 26.29 0.70 -4.49
CA SER A 30 26.80 1.96 -5.02
C SER A 30 26.72 3.07 -3.96
N PRO A 31 27.56 4.12 -4.05
CA PRO A 31 27.43 5.29 -3.17
C PRO A 31 26.03 5.91 -3.20
N VAL A 32 25.39 5.94 -4.39
CA VAL A 32 24.03 6.47 -4.58
C VAL A 32 23.01 5.64 -3.80
N LEU A 33 23.13 4.31 -3.82
CA LEU A 33 22.25 3.43 -3.05
C LEU A 33 22.38 3.67 -1.54
N THR A 34 23.60 3.86 -1.05
CA THR A 34 23.84 4.22 0.36
C THR A 34 23.22 5.56 0.74
N GLU A 35 23.35 6.58 -0.12
CA GLU A 35 22.70 7.88 0.09
C GLU A 35 21.17 7.75 0.12
N GLN A 36 20.59 6.89 -0.71
CA GLN A 36 19.16 6.60 -0.71
C GLN A 36 18.70 5.89 0.56
N TYR A 37 19.45 4.90 1.08
CA TYR A 37 19.14 4.27 2.37
C TYR A 37 19.14 5.29 3.51
N ILE A 38 20.11 6.22 3.54
CA ILE A 38 20.15 7.29 4.54
C ILE A 38 18.95 8.24 4.38
N SER A 39 18.59 8.60 3.14
CA SER A 39 17.42 9.43 2.86
C SER A 39 16.11 8.75 3.29
N ALA A 40 15.96 7.46 2.99
CA ALA A 40 14.83 6.65 3.42
C ALA A 40 14.77 6.55 4.95
N ALA A 41 15.90 6.31 5.62
CA ALA A 41 15.99 6.30 7.07
C ALA A 41 15.53 7.64 7.70
N ARG A 42 15.93 8.79 7.12
CA ARG A 42 15.42 10.11 7.54
C ARG A 42 13.93 10.26 7.35
N LYS A 43 13.38 9.81 6.22
CA LYS A 43 11.94 9.88 5.96
C LYS A 43 11.17 9.02 6.97
N VAL A 44 11.59 7.77 7.17
CA VAL A 44 11.00 6.85 8.17
C VAL A 44 11.09 7.46 9.57
N ARG A 45 12.24 8.01 9.95
CA ARG A 45 12.42 8.69 11.23
C ARG A 45 11.42 9.84 11.41
N ARG A 46 11.27 10.72 10.41
CA ARG A 46 10.31 11.83 10.44
C ARG A 46 8.86 11.35 10.51
N GLN A 47 8.52 10.27 9.81
CA GLN A 47 7.18 9.66 9.92
C GLN A 47 6.96 8.95 11.26
N ALA A 48 8.00 8.41 11.88
CA ALA A 48 7.85 7.67 13.13
C ALA A 48 7.72 8.61 14.35
N LEU A 49 8.47 9.71 14.35
CA LEU A 49 8.50 10.67 15.47
C LEU A 49 7.66 11.92 15.21
N GLY A 50 7.24 12.16 13.97
CA GLY A 50 6.58 13.36 13.48
C GLY A 50 7.52 14.57 13.35
N ASP A 51 7.02 15.66 12.74
CA ASP A 51 7.73 16.93 12.62
C ASP A 51 6.76 18.10 12.83
N ALA A 52 6.96 18.85 13.92
CA ALA A 52 6.11 20.00 14.26
C ALA A 52 6.27 21.20 13.31
N ASN A 53 7.33 21.25 12.50
CA ASN A 53 7.59 22.32 11.53
C ASN A 53 7.20 21.91 10.10
N ILE A 54 6.47 20.80 9.94
CA ILE A 54 6.14 20.28 8.63
C ILE A 54 5.30 21.30 7.85
N GLN A 55 5.71 21.53 6.60
CA GLN A 55 4.96 22.38 5.69
C GLN A 55 3.83 21.57 5.05
N PRO A 56 2.69 22.20 4.73
CA PRO A 56 1.62 21.51 4.04
C PRO A 56 2.11 20.90 2.72
N THR A 57 1.90 19.61 2.53
CA THR A 57 2.14 18.93 1.25
C THR A 57 0.84 18.36 0.71
N TYR A 58 0.78 18.18 -0.60
CA TYR A 58 -0.33 17.53 -1.27
C TYR A 58 0.11 16.18 -1.82
N GLU A 59 -0.68 15.15 -1.51
CA GLU A 59 -0.53 13.82 -2.06
C GLU A 59 -1.76 13.50 -2.92
N ILE A 60 -1.54 13.04 -4.15
CA ILE A 60 -2.59 12.85 -5.15
C ILE A 60 -2.72 11.38 -5.52
N TYR A 61 -3.81 10.76 -5.10
CA TYR A 61 -4.18 9.39 -5.45
C TYR A 61 -5.02 9.38 -6.72
N THR A 62 -4.64 8.54 -7.68
CA THR A 62 -4.99 8.74 -9.08
C THR A 62 -5.48 7.41 -9.69
N LEU A 63 -6.76 7.34 -10.09
CA LEU A 63 -7.35 6.18 -10.76
C LEU A 63 -7.22 6.30 -12.27
N THR A 64 -6.86 5.23 -12.97
CA THR A 64 -6.71 5.28 -14.42
C THR A 64 -8.04 5.60 -15.12
N ASN A 65 -7.96 6.14 -16.34
CA ASN A 65 -9.16 6.37 -17.15
C ASN A 65 -9.84 5.06 -17.57
N ASN A 66 -9.12 3.94 -17.51
CA ASN A 66 -9.62 2.61 -17.83
C ASN A 66 -10.21 1.91 -16.60
N THR A 67 -10.29 2.54 -15.43
CA THR A 67 -11.02 1.97 -14.29
C THR A 67 -12.52 2.16 -14.49
N ARG A 68 -13.27 1.05 -14.53
CA ARG A 68 -14.74 1.01 -14.50
C ARG A 68 -15.23 1.34 -13.08
N GLN A 69 -16.26 2.18 -12.96
CA GLN A 69 -16.70 2.82 -11.70
C GLN A 69 -18.23 2.75 -11.49
N GLU A 70 -18.89 1.88 -12.23
CA GLU A 70 -20.32 1.62 -12.16
C GLU A 70 -20.69 0.80 -10.91
N GLU A 71 -19.74 -0.01 -10.42
CA GLU A 71 -19.88 -0.90 -9.27
C GLU A 71 -18.91 -0.56 -8.13
N ARG A 72 -19.08 -1.21 -6.98
CA ARG A 72 -18.16 -1.09 -5.84
C ARG A 72 -16.83 -1.75 -6.18
N LEU A 73 -15.72 -1.01 -6.05
CA LEU A 73 -14.40 -1.48 -6.54
C LEU A 73 -13.64 -2.41 -5.59
N GLY A 74 -14.02 -2.47 -4.31
CA GLY A 74 -13.29 -3.25 -3.32
C GLY A 74 -13.97 -3.28 -1.95
N GLU A 75 -13.42 -4.08 -1.05
CA GLU A 75 -13.95 -4.27 0.30
C GLU A 75 -13.76 -3.05 1.21
N ASP A 76 -12.75 -2.23 0.94
CA ASP A 76 -12.48 -0.97 1.65
C ASP A 76 -13.49 0.13 1.34
N LEU A 77 -14.33 -0.06 0.32
CA LEU A 77 -15.39 0.89 -0.03
C LEU A 77 -16.69 0.52 0.70
N PRO A 78 -17.46 1.51 1.21
CA PRO A 78 -18.73 1.27 1.89
C PRO A 78 -19.73 0.46 1.05
N PHE A 79 -20.57 -0.35 1.71
CA PHE A 79 -21.72 -0.96 1.03
C PHE A 79 -22.66 0.11 0.46
N GLY A 80 -23.27 -0.20 -0.70
CA GLY A 80 -24.14 0.75 -1.40
C GLY A 80 -23.38 1.92 -2.04
N SER A 81 -22.07 1.78 -2.24
CA SER A 81 -21.26 2.72 -3.01
C SER A 81 -20.92 2.19 -4.41
N ARG A 82 -20.45 3.08 -5.28
CA ARG A 82 -19.90 2.76 -6.61
C ARG A 82 -18.71 3.65 -6.92
N GLY A 83 -17.73 3.11 -7.63
CA GLY A 83 -16.54 3.84 -8.03
C GLY A 83 -15.75 4.43 -6.87
N GLY A 84 -14.81 5.31 -7.20
CA GLY A 84 -13.96 5.96 -6.22
C GLY A 84 -12.78 5.12 -5.76
N LEU A 85 -12.17 5.52 -4.65
CA LEU A 85 -10.99 4.88 -4.09
C LEU A 85 -10.99 4.98 -2.56
N ALA A 86 -10.32 4.01 -1.95
CA ALA A 86 -9.96 4.00 -0.54
C ALA A 86 -8.44 3.89 -0.45
N VAL A 87 -7.80 4.79 0.31
CA VAL A 87 -6.34 4.86 0.43
C VAL A 87 -5.94 5.05 1.88
N GLN A 88 -4.86 4.39 2.29
CA GLN A 88 -4.21 4.70 3.55
C GLN A 88 -3.32 5.92 3.34
N HIS A 89 -3.63 7.02 4.01
CA HIS A 89 -2.84 8.25 3.95
C HIS A 89 -2.14 8.46 5.29
N TYR A 90 -0.87 8.84 5.24
CA TYR A 90 -0.10 9.19 6.44
C TYR A 90 -0.27 10.68 6.76
N PHE A 91 -0.94 10.96 7.87
CA PHE A 91 -1.13 12.30 8.43
C PHE A 91 0.05 12.60 9.36
N PRO A 92 0.97 13.52 9.00
CA PRO A 92 2.23 13.70 9.73
C PRO A 92 2.13 14.41 11.08
N ALA A 93 1.03 15.12 11.36
CA ALA A 93 0.81 15.83 12.62
C ALA A 93 -0.69 16.03 12.85
N ASP A 94 -1.08 16.32 14.10
CA ASP A 94 -2.47 16.66 14.38
C ASP A 94 -2.76 18.06 13.83
N GLY A 95 -3.76 18.23 12.98
CA GLY A 95 -4.03 19.52 12.35
C GLY A 95 -5.22 19.54 11.42
N GLU A 96 -5.39 20.66 10.72
CA GLU A 96 -6.38 20.78 9.66
C GLU A 96 -5.84 20.22 8.35
N TYR A 97 -6.68 19.49 7.63
CA TYR A 97 -6.39 18.90 6.34
C TYR A 97 -7.52 19.20 5.38
N GLU A 98 -7.25 19.06 4.09
CA GLU A 98 -8.27 19.17 3.06
C GLU A 98 -8.22 17.99 2.10
N ILE A 99 -9.41 17.58 1.65
CA ILE A 99 -9.58 16.63 0.56
C ILE A 99 -10.18 17.37 -0.63
N GLN A 100 -9.56 17.22 -1.81
CA GLN A 100 -10.13 17.66 -3.07
C GLN A 100 -10.27 16.49 -4.04
N VAL A 101 -11.46 16.36 -4.63
CA VAL A 101 -11.77 15.30 -5.58
C VAL A 101 -11.88 15.86 -6.99
N ARG A 102 -11.20 15.23 -7.95
CA ARG A 102 -11.38 15.50 -9.37
C ARG A 102 -12.10 14.35 -10.03
N LEU A 103 -13.07 14.66 -10.88
CA LEU A 103 -13.87 13.68 -11.61
C LEU A 103 -13.23 13.32 -12.96
N GLN A 104 -13.58 12.13 -13.45
CA GLN A 104 -13.21 11.66 -14.77
C GLN A 104 -13.76 12.58 -15.85
N ARG A 105 -12.91 12.87 -16.83
CA ARG A 105 -13.21 13.73 -17.97
C ARG A 105 -13.02 12.96 -19.26
N ASN A 106 -13.76 13.35 -20.30
CA ASN A 106 -13.51 12.87 -21.65
C ASN A 106 -12.27 13.56 -22.26
N SER A 107 -11.89 13.18 -23.48
CA SER A 107 -10.72 13.73 -24.18
C SER A 107 -10.82 15.22 -24.53
N ARG A 108 -11.97 15.84 -24.26
CA ARG A 108 -12.26 17.26 -24.48
C ARG A 108 -12.43 18.02 -23.16
N ASP A 109 -12.04 17.39 -22.04
CA ASP A 109 -12.01 17.98 -20.71
C ASP A 109 -13.41 18.30 -20.12
N TYR A 110 -14.49 17.72 -20.66
CA TYR A 110 -15.79 17.72 -19.99
C TYR A 110 -15.84 16.63 -18.93
N ILE A 111 -16.30 16.98 -17.73
CA ILE A 111 -16.62 16.03 -16.67
C ILE A 111 -17.76 15.13 -17.15
N ARG A 112 -17.58 13.82 -16.96
CA ARG A 112 -18.55 12.83 -17.38
C ARG A 112 -19.71 12.74 -16.38
N GLY A 113 -20.92 12.56 -16.89
CA GLY A 113 -22.10 12.18 -16.08
C GLY A 113 -22.74 13.30 -15.25
N LEU A 114 -22.59 14.56 -15.66
CA LEU A 114 -23.19 15.71 -14.94
C LEU A 114 -24.61 16.08 -15.38
N LEU A 115 -25.09 15.62 -16.54
CA LEU A 115 -26.21 16.29 -17.23
C LEU A 115 -27.61 15.94 -16.71
N ASP A 116 -27.82 14.70 -16.26
CA ASP A 116 -29.16 14.15 -16.10
C ASP A 116 -29.62 14.13 -14.64
N THR A 117 -28.80 13.56 -13.76
CA THR A 117 -29.18 13.31 -12.35
C THR A 117 -28.09 13.80 -11.40
N PRO A 118 -28.47 14.43 -10.27
CA PRO A 118 -27.53 14.69 -9.19
C PRO A 118 -26.95 13.40 -8.63
N ASN A 119 -25.63 13.35 -8.48
CA ASN A 119 -24.89 12.25 -7.89
C ASN A 119 -24.30 12.69 -6.55
N LYS A 120 -24.28 11.80 -5.56
CA LYS A 120 -23.77 12.11 -4.21
C LYS A 120 -22.38 11.52 -4.01
N VAL A 121 -21.39 12.37 -3.81
CA VAL A 121 -20.01 12.00 -3.45
C VAL A 121 -19.91 11.91 -1.93
N ASP A 122 -19.62 10.72 -1.42
CA ASP A 122 -19.42 10.43 0.00
C ASP A 122 -17.92 10.47 0.32
N LEU A 123 -17.50 11.44 1.14
CA LEU A 123 -16.13 11.61 1.61
C LEU A 123 -16.02 11.12 3.04
N ARG A 124 -15.05 10.26 3.34
CA ARG A 124 -14.90 9.64 4.66
C ARG A 124 -13.45 9.58 5.13
N LEU A 125 -13.30 9.58 6.45
CA LEU A 125 -12.07 9.29 7.18
C LEU A 125 -12.36 8.16 8.18
N ASP A 126 -11.62 7.06 8.11
CA ASP A 126 -11.80 5.87 8.96
C ASP A 126 -13.26 5.39 9.07
N GLY A 127 -13.93 5.34 7.92
CA GLY A 127 -15.34 4.94 7.81
C GLY A 127 -16.35 6.00 8.30
N LYS A 128 -15.92 7.08 8.97
CA LYS A 128 -16.80 8.20 9.37
C LYS A 128 -16.95 9.18 8.21
N ARG A 129 -18.19 9.57 7.92
CA ARG A 129 -18.49 10.55 6.86
C ARG A 129 -18.05 11.95 7.28
N LEU A 130 -17.19 12.55 6.45
CA LEU A 130 -16.80 13.96 6.53
C LEU A 130 -17.86 14.84 5.86
N ASP A 131 -18.26 14.49 4.64
CA ASP A 131 -19.27 15.22 3.87
C ASP A 131 -19.98 14.33 2.84
N LEU A 132 -21.14 14.79 2.37
CA LEU A 132 -21.92 14.18 1.29
C LEU A 132 -22.34 15.25 0.29
N ILE A 133 -21.55 15.42 -0.76
CA ILE A 133 -21.68 16.53 -1.70
C ILE A 133 -22.46 16.08 -2.93
N SER A 134 -23.49 16.85 -3.31
CA SER A 134 -24.28 16.59 -4.53
C SER A 134 -23.65 17.30 -5.72
N ILE A 135 -23.50 16.61 -6.85
CA ILE A 135 -22.94 17.15 -8.09
C ILE A 135 -23.69 16.63 -9.32
N GLY A 136 -23.90 17.50 -10.32
CA GLY A 136 -24.67 17.18 -11.53
C GLY A 136 -26.18 17.40 -11.37
N GLY A 137 -26.90 17.32 -12.49
CA GLY A 137 -28.32 17.62 -12.62
C GLY A 137 -28.64 19.12 -12.81
N GLU A 138 -27.66 20.00 -12.62
CA GLU A 138 -27.84 21.44 -12.78
C GLU A 138 -27.72 21.83 -14.27
N LYS A 139 -28.57 22.78 -14.70
CA LYS A 139 -28.60 23.28 -16.07
C LYS A 139 -28.46 24.80 -16.06
N HIS A 140 -27.39 25.28 -16.66
CA HIS A 140 -27.04 26.69 -16.85
C HIS A 140 -27.16 27.13 -18.32
N GLY A 141 -27.71 26.27 -19.18
CA GLY A 141 -27.94 26.54 -20.59
C GLY A 141 -27.96 25.26 -21.41
N ARG A 142 -27.83 25.41 -22.73
CA ARG A 142 -27.72 24.28 -23.66
C ARG A 142 -26.33 23.66 -23.57
N SER A 143 -26.26 22.36 -23.33
CA SER A 143 -25.00 21.60 -23.40
C SER A 143 -24.54 21.42 -24.85
N SER A 144 -23.23 21.36 -25.07
CA SER A 144 -22.67 20.93 -26.37
C SER A 144 -23.03 19.46 -26.65
N GLY A 145 -22.92 19.05 -27.92
CA GLY A 145 -23.22 17.68 -28.32
C GLY A 145 -22.42 16.65 -27.52
N ILE A 146 -23.07 15.55 -27.13
CA ILE A 146 -22.47 14.54 -26.23
C ILE A 146 -21.22 13.87 -26.86
N PHE A 147 -21.21 13.71 -28.19
CA PHE A 147 -20.09 13.14 -28.96
C PHE A 147 -19.38 14.16 -29.87
N SER A 148 -19.84 15.41 -29.94
CA SER A 148 -19.39 16.38 -30.96
C SER A 148 -19.34 17.81 -30.45
N THR A 149 -18.30 18.54 -30.86
CA THR A 149 -18.14 19.99 -30.64
C THR A 149 -18.68 20.84 -31.79
N ALA A 150 -19.25 20.21 -32.83
CA ALA A 150 -19.78 20.93 -34.01
C ALA A 150 -20.92 21.90 -33.64
N ALA A 151 -21.60 21.66 -32.52
CA ALA A 151 -22.53 22.59 -31.90
C ALA A 151 -21.98 23.00 -30.52
N GLN A 152 -21.56 24.26 -30.40
CA GLN A 152 -21.18 24.85 -29.12
C GLN A 152 -22.42 24.98 -28.23
N GLY A 153 -22.26 24.63 -26.96
CA GLY A 153 -23.22 24.92 -25.91
C GLY A 153 -23.17 26.38 -25.48
N ASP A 154 -24.00 26.71 -24.50
CA ASP A 154 -23.93 28.02 -23.85
C ASP A 154 -22.72 28.07 -22.92
N ILE A 155 -22.02 29.21 -22.88
CA ILE A 155 -20.76 29.36 -22.14
C ILE A 155 -20.88 28.96 -20.67
N ALA A 156 -21.96 29.38 -19.99
CA ALA A 156 -22.19 29.05 -18.59
C ALA A 156 -22.38 27.55 -18.35
N GLN A 157 -23.05 26.85 -19.28
CA GLN A 157 -23.22 25.41 -19.22
C GLN A 157 -21.89 24.68 -19.46
N GLU A 158 -21.11 25.11 -20.45
CA GLU A 158 -19.82 24.50 -20.74
C GLU A 158 -18.79 24.72 -19.62
N GLN A 159 -18.79 25.91 -18.99
CA GLN A 159 -17.93 26.17 -17.85
C GLN A 159 -18.29 25.25 -16.68
N TYR A 160 -19.58 25.15 -16.34
CA TYR A 160 -20.06 24.21 -15.33
C TYR A 160 -19.59 22.78 -15.59
N GLU A 161 -19.77 22.28 -16.83
CA GLU A 161 -19.38 20.91 -17.18
C GLU A 161 -17.87 20.64 -17.12
N ARG A 162 -17.03 21.67 -16.98
CA ARG A 162 -15.56 21.54 -16.85
C ARG A 162 -15.08 21.72 -15.42
N THR A 163 -15.80 22.50 -14.62
CA THR A 163 -15.35 22.96 -13.29
C THR A 163 -16.29 22.59 -12.15
N ALA A 164 -17.40 21.87 -12.39
CA ALA A 164 -18.35 21.50 -11.34
C ALA A 164 -17.70 20.75 -10.16
N ASP A 165 -16.62 20.01 -10.42
CA ASP A 165 -15.88 19.29 -9.39
C ASP A 165 -14.99 20.18 -8.50
N ASP A 166 -14.86 21.49 -8.77
CA ASP A 166 -14.27 22.46 -7.84
C ASP A 166 -15.04 22.53 -6.51
N ALA A 167 -16.34 22.18 -6.53
CA ALA A 167 -17.17 22.09 -5.33
C ALA A 167 -16.91 20.84 -4.49
N LEU A 168 -16.17 19.84 -5.01
CA LEU A 168 -15.85 18.60 -4.29
C LEU A 168 -14.60 18.81 -3.42
N TYR A 169 -14.80 19.60 -2.36
CA TYR A 169 -13.76 20.01 -1.44
C TYR A 169 -14.29 19.94 0.00
N VAL A 170 -13.49 19.40 0.91
CA VAL A 170 -13.79 19.40 2.34
C VAL A 170 -12.54 19.71 3.15
N ARG A 171 -12.66 20.55 4.17
CA ARG A 171 -11.63 20.79 5.18
C ARG A 171 -12.07 20.15 6.50
N PHE A 172 -11.16 19.45 7.16
CA PHE A 172 -11.44 18.66 8.36
C PHE A 172 -10.21 18.62 9.27
N TYR A 173 -10.39 18.22 10.53
CA TYR A 173 -9.29 17.94 11.44
C TYR A 173 -9.00 16.45 11.47
N SER A 174 -7.72 16.08 11.50
CA SER A 174 -7.26 14.70 11.72
C SER A 174 -6.16 14.69 12.78
N ASP A 175 -6.13 13.61 13.56
CA ASP A 175 -4.95 13.22 14.32
C ASP A 175 -3.85 12.66 13.40
N ALA A 176 -2.63 12.62 13.92
CA ALA A 176 -1.45 12.09 13.25
C ALA A 176 -1.46 10.56 13.19
N GLY A 177 -0.97 10.01 12.08
CA GLY A 177 -0.87 8.57 11.85
C GLY A 177 -1.46 8.16 10.50
N TYR A 178 -1.58 6.85 10.28
CA TYR A 178 -2.27 6.34 9.10
C TYR A 178 -3.77 6.36 9.34
N HIS A 179 -4.49 7.00 8.43
CA HIS A 179 -5.95 6.98 8.39
C HIS A 179 -6.41 6.62 6.98
N GLN A 180 -7.55 5.93 6.91
CA GLN A 180 -8.14 5.57 5.64
C GLN A 180 -8.99 6.74 5.11
N VAL A 181 -8.59 7.30 3.98
CA VAL A 181 -9.36 8.29 3.24
C VAL A 181 -10.16 7.60 2.15
N VAL A 182 -11.46 7.85 2.12
CA VAL A 182 -12.37 7.30 1.11
C VAL A 182 -13.10 8.42 0.40
N ALA A 183 -13.11 8.35 -0.93
CA ALA A 183 -14.02 9.13 -1.76
C ALA A 183 -14.72 8.17 -2.72
N THR A 184 -16.06 8.19 -2.73
CA THR A 184 -16.87 7.30 -3.55
C THR A 184 -18.22 7.93 -3.88
N PHE A 185 -18.97 7.36 -4.82
CA PHE A 185 -20.37 7.76 -5.04
C PHE A 185 -21.32 6.85 -4.27
N LEU A 186 -22.40 7.40 -3.73
CA LEU A 186 -23.54 6.56 -3.33
C LEU A 186 -24.15 5.94 -4.58
N LYS A 187 -24.36 4.62 -4.54
CA LYS A 187 -25.05 3.90 -5.60
C LYS A 187 -26.55 4.08 -5.41
N ASP A 188 -27.19 4.68 -6.42
CA ASP A 188 -28.64 4.60 -6.55
C ASP A 188 -28.96 3.22 -7.14
N ASN A 189 -29.75 2.42 -6.40
CA ASN A 189 -30.15 1.09 -6.85
C ASN A 189 -31.44 1.13 -7.69
N SER A 190 -31.99 2.32 -7.95
CA SER A 190 -33.06 2.46 -8.92
C SER A 190 -32.50 2.38 -10.34
N ILE A 191 -33.09 1.49 -11.15
CA ILE A 191 -32.78 1.37 -12.57
C ILE A 191 -34.00 1.89 -13.31
N THR A 192 -33.82 2.99 -14.06
CA THR A 192 -34.84 3.44 -15.00
C THR A 192 -34.92 2.43 -16.14
N GLU A 193 -36.10 1.88 -16.37
CA GLU A 193 -36.34 0.95 -17.48
C GLU A 193 -36.02 1.66 -18.80
N THR A 194 -34.93 1.25 -19.43
CA THR A 194 -34.40 1.81 -20.67
C THR A 194 -34.05 0.67 -21.62
N PRO A 195 -34.02 0.92 -22.95
CA PRO A 195 -33.51 -0.07 -23.89
C PRO A 195 -32.12 -0.54 -23.44
N VAL A 196 -31.86 -1.85 -23.57
CA VAL A 196 -30.51 -2.38 -23.33
C VAL A 196 -29.59 -1.79 -24.38
N TYR A 197 -28.73 -0.85 -23.96
CA TYR A 197 -27.68 -0.32 -24.80
C TYR A 197 -26.46 -1.25 -24.76
N PRO A 198 -25.67 -1.32 -25.84
CA PRO A 198 -24.39 -2.00 -25.81
C PRO A 198 -23.51 -1.40 -24.69
N GLU A 199 -22.67 -2.23 -24.08
CA GLU A 199 -21.65 -1.74 -23.16
C GLU A 199 -20.72 -0.77 -23.91
N HIS A 200 -20.40 0.36 -23.29
CA HIS A 200 -19.47 1.32 -23.87
C HIS A 200 -18.05 0.74 -23.90
N THR A 201 -17.38 0.87 -25.03
CA THR A 201 -15.97 0.53 -25.19
C THR A 201 -15.08 1.60 -24.55
N ASN A 202 -13.81 1.29 -24.29
CA ASN A 202 -12.86 2.32 -23.80
C ASN A 202 -12.77 3.54 -24.73
N TYR A 203 -12.93 3.34 -26.04
CA TYR A 203 -12.99 4.44 -27.00
C TYR A 203 -14.22 5.33 -26.75
N ASP A 204 -15.40 4.74 -26.55
CA ASP A 204 -16.62 5.48 -26.25
C ASP A 204 -16.46 6.28 -24.96
N PHE A 205 -15.94 5.65 -23.90
CA PHE A 205 -15.65 6.31 -22.62
C PHE A 205 -14.71 7.53 -22.77
N SER A 206 -13.77 7.47 -23.72
CA SER A 206 -12.86 8.60 -24.00
C SER A 206 -13.55 9.80 -24.65
N GLN A 207 -14.65 9.60 -25.39
CA GLN A 207 -15.35 10.66 -26.12
C GLN A 207 -16.64 11.12 -25.40
N TYR A 208 -17.29 10.20 -24.71
CA TYR A 208 -18.63 10.32 -24.17
C TYR A 208 -18.64 11.04 -22.82
N LYS A 209 -19.35 12.18 -22.75
CA LYS A 209 -19.55 12.96 -21.51
C LYS A 209 -20.81 12.60 -20.72
N GLY A 210 -21.61 11.64 -21.19
CA GLY A 210 -22.78 11.13 -20.44
C GLY A 210 -22.42 9.97 -19.51
N GLY A 211 -23.45 9.25 -19.05
CA GLY A 211 -23.31 8.10 -18.16
C GLY A 211 -23.16 8.49 -16.69
N LEU A 212 -22.59 7.59 -15.89
CA LEU A 212 -22.31 7.87 -14.48
C LEU A 212 -20.98 8.61 -14.32
N PRO A 213 -20.87 9.61 -13.42
CA PRO A 213 -19.59 10.21 -13.08
C PRO A 213 -18.70 9.20 -12.34
N GLY A 214 -17.39 9.30 -12.58
CA GLY A 214 -16.35 8.54 -11.88
C GLY A 214 -15.30 9.47 -11.27
N ILE A 215 -14.58 9.02 -10.25
CA ILE A 215 -13.48 9.79 -9.63
C ILE A 215 -12.19 9.57 -10.43
N ARG A 216 -11.48 10.64 -10.77
CA ARG A 216 -10.16 10.59 -11.42
C ARG A 216 -9.05 10.62 -10.38
N SER A 217 -9.16 11.49 -9.40
CA SER A 217 -8.17 11.59 -8.33
C SER A 217 -8.76 12.16 -7.05
N VAL A 218 -8.09 11.84 -5.95
CA VAL A 218 -8.31 12.40 -4.61
C VAL A 218 -6.97 12.99 -4.16
N SER A 219 -6.98 14.27 -3.85
CA SER A 219 -5.83 14.99 -3.30
C SER A 219 -6.05 15.20 -1.80
N VAL A 220 -5.08 14.84 -0.98
CA VAL A 220 -5.07 15.15 0.46
C VAL A 220 -3.97 16.18 0.71
N GLY A 221 -4.36 17.34 1.27
CA GLY A 221 -3.47 18.45 1.56
C GLY A 221 -3.40 18.78 3.04
N GLY A 222 -2.21 19.06 3.56
CA GLY A 222 -1.99 19.47 4.95
C GLY A 222 -0.65 18.96 5.51
N PRO A 223 -0.42 19.08 6.84
CA PRO A 223 -1.28 19.73 7.82
C PRO A 223 -1.23 21.25 7.68
N PHE A 224 -2.39 21.88 7.77
CA PHE A 224 -2.55 23.30 8.07
C PHE A 224 -2.72 23.46 9.58
N ASP A 225 -2.13 24.52 10.15
CA ASP A 225 -2.18 24.83 11.58
C ASP A 225 -1.89 23.62 12.51
N PRO A 226 -0.70 22.99 12.39
CA PRO A 226 -0.36 21.81 13.19
C PRO A 226 -0.38 22.14 14.69
N SER A 227 -1.12 21.34 15.45
CA SER A 227 -1.38 21.53 16.89
C SER A 227 -0.51 20.67 17.81
N GLY A 228 0.31 19.77 17.24
CA GLY A 228 1.26 18.92 17.96
C GLY A 228 1.31 17.50 17.40
N MET A 229 2.16 16.66 18.00
CA MET A 229 2.29 15.25 17.67
C MET A 229 1.59 14.44 18.77
N ALA A 230 0.42 13.87 18.47
CA ALA A 230 -0.24 12.92 19.36
C ALA A 230 0.68 11.76 19.75
N GLU A 231 0.29 11.02 20.79
CA GLU A 231 0.90 9.74 21.16
C GLU A 231 0.54 8.67 20.10
N THR A 232 1.23 8.73 18.95
CA THR A 232 0.99 7.85 17.79
C THR A 232 1.31 6.39 18.12
N VAL A 233 0.86 5.48 17.25
CA VAL A 233 1.25 4.06 17.31
C VAL A 233 2.78 3.92 17.25
N SER A 234 3.45 4.70 16.40
CA SER A 234 4.90 4.75 16.29
C SER A 234 5.57 5.14 17.60
N HIS A 235 5.05 6.18 18.28
CA HIS A 235 5.55 6.60 19.59
C HIS A 235 5.43 5.47 20.63
N LYS A 236 4.29 4.78 20.67
CA LYS A 236 4.09 3.62 21.58
C LYS A 236 5.02 2.45 21.27
N LEU A 237 5.39 2.25 20.00
CA LEU A 237 6.32 1.19 19.59
C LEU A 237 7.79 1.53 19.83
N ILE A 238 8.14 2.82 19.82
CA ILE A 238 9.51 3.32 20.03
C ILE A 238 9.83 3.41 21.52
N TYR A 239 8.94 4.01 22.31
CA TYR A 239 9.21 4.40 23.69
C TYR A 239 8.81 3.27 24.66
N SER A 240 9.79 2.45 25.06
CA SER A 240 9.62 1.42 26.11
C SER A 240 9.45 2.01 27.52
N CYS A 241 9.82 3.28 27.70
CA CYS A 241 9.68 4.06 28.93
C CYS A 241 9.32 5.50 28.59
N LYS A 242 8.71 6.20 29.55
CA LYS A 242 8.44 7.63 29.44
C LYS A 242 9.63 8.40 30.04
N PRO A 243 10.33 9.25 29.26
CA PRO A 243 11.47 9.99 29.78
C PRO A 243 11.02 10.99 30.85
N SER A 244 11.79 11.07 31.95
CA SER A 244 11.58 12.03 33.04
C SER A 244 11.99 13.47 32.68
N GLY A 245 12.71 13.63 31.56
CA GLY A 245 13.12 14.91 30.99
C GLY A 245 14.11 14.70 29.86
N ILE A 246 14.62 15.80 29.30
CA ILE A 246 15.54 15.74 28.15
C ILE A 246 16.81 14.93 28.44
N ASN A 247 17.28 14.88 29.70
CA ASN A 247 18.54 14.23 30.10
C ASN A 247 18.39 12.79 30.63
N ASP A 248 17.28 12.12 30.36
CA ASP A 248 17.02 10.76 30.86
C ASP A 248 17.80 9.69 30.06
N VAL A 249 19.09 9.57 30.37
CA VAL A 249 20.03 8.67 29.67
C VAL A 249 19.63 7.20 29.84
N ASP A 250 19.12 6.82 31.02
CA ASP A 250 18.73 5.43 31.31
C ASP A 250 17.52 5.02 30.47
N CYS A 251 16.52 5.90 30.32
CA CYS A 251 15.40 5.64 29.45
C CYS A 251 15.82 5.58 27.97
N ALA A 252 16.72 6.48 27.53
CA ALA A 252 17.25 6.44 26.17
C ALA A 252 18.00 5.13 25.87
N GLU A 253 18.87 4.67 26.78
CA GLU A 253 19.60 3.41 26.61
C GLU A 253 18.66 2.20 26.54
N SER A 254 17.60 2.18 27.35
CA SER A 254 16.56 1.13 27.31
C SER A 254 15.81 1.11 25.97
N ILE A 255 15.42 2.28 25.47
CA ILE A 255 14.75 2.43 24.17
C ILE A 255 15.65 1.92 23.05
N LEU A 256 16.89 2.42 22.98
CA LEU A 256 17.82 2.06 21.91
C LEU A 256 18.22 0.57 21.96
N THR A 257 18.36 -0.01 23.16
CA THR A 257 18.60 -1.45 23.30
C THR A 257 17.43 -2.27 22.75
N THR A 258 16.19 -1.86 23.03
CA THR A 258 14.99 -2.55 22.55
C THR A 258 14.87 -2.47 21.03
N LEU A 259 15.09 -1.28 20.46
CA LEU A 259 15.05 -1.06 19.01
C LEU A 259 16.16 -1.80 18.29
N ALA A 260 17.40 -1.69 18.77
CA ALA A 260 18.56 -2.37 18.20
C ALA A 260 18.41 -3.90 18.28
N THR A 261 17.86 -4.44 19.36
CA THR A 261 17.63 -5.89 19.48
C THR A 261 16.74 -6.43 18.35
N ARG A 262 15.67 -5.69 18.03
CA ARG A 262 14.76 -6.05 16.93
C ARG A 262 15.39 -5.81 15.57
N ALA A 263 16.02 -4.65 15.37
CA ALA A 263 16.61 -4.25 14.10
C ALA A 263 17.79 -5.13 13.69
N PHE A 264 18.67 -5.46 14.64
CA PHE A 264 19.85 -6.29 14.42
C PHE A 264 19.52 -7.78 14.55
N ARG A 265 18.32 -8.12 15.03
CA ARG A 265 17.79 -9.49 15.18
C ARG A 265 18.63 -10.35 16.14
N ARG A 266 19.33 -9.68 17.05
CA ARG A 266 20.16 -10.26 18.11
C ARG A 266 20.33 -9.23 19.22
N ALA A 267 20.82 -9.66 20.38
CA ALA A 267 21.25 -8.72 21.40
C ALA A 267 22.39 -7.83 20.85
N PRO A 268 22.30 -6.49 21.00
CA PRO A 268 23.36 -5.57 20.59
C PRO A 268 24.57 -5.68 21.52
N GLU A 269 25.75 -5.47 20.98
CA GLU A 269 26.99 -5.36 21.73
C GLU A 269 27.06 -4.04 22.51
N LYS A 270 27.90 -4.00 23.54
CA LYS A 270 28.09 -2.78 24.34
C LYS A 270 28.66 -1.62 23.51
N SER A 271 29.55 -1.93 22.57
CA SER A 271 30.11 -0.99 21.59
C SER A 271 29.02 -0.36 20.71
N GLU A 272 28.12 -1.19 20.19
CA GLU A 272 27.00 -0.75 19.34
C GLU A 272 26.06 0.17 20.11
N ILE A 273 25.70 -0.17 21.35
CA ILE A 273 24.89 0.71 22.22
C ILE A 273 25.60 2.03 22.50
N GLN A 274 26.91 2.00 22.79
CA GLN A 274 27.69 3.23 23.02
C GLN A 274 27.70 4.13 21.78
N GLU A 275 27.82 3.54 20.59
CA GLU A 275 27.72 4.29 19.33
C GLU A 275 26.34 4.94 19.20
N LEU A 276 25.25 4.18 19.35
CA LEU A 276 23.89 4.71 19.28
C LEU A 276 23.64 5.83 20.31
N MET A 277 24.14 5.68 21.53
CA MET A 277 24.07 6.71 22.56
C MET A 277 24.86 7.98 22.19
N SER A 278 25.89 7.89 21.34
CA SER A 278 26.60 9.07 20.82
C SER A 278 25.76 9.86 19.81
N PHE A 279 24.95 9.19 18.99
CA PHE A 279 23.98 9.83 18.10
C PHE A 279 22.86 10.49 18.90
N PHE A 280 22.35 9.79 19.92
CA PHE A 280 21.36 10.35 20.85
C PHE A 280 21.84 11.65 21.49
N LYS A 281 23.05 11.67 22.07
CA LYS A 281 23.61 12.87 22.71
C LYS A 281 23.78 14.04 21.74
N ARG A 282 24.09 13.79 20.47
CA ARG A 282 24.18 14.85 19.45
C ARG A 282 22.81 15.47 19.16
N GLY A 283 21.80 14.66 18.89
CA GLY A 283 20.44 15.17 18.60
C GLY A 283 19.82 15.84 19.80
N GLN A 284 20.06 15.30 20.99
CA GLN A 284 19.66 15.89 22.26
C GLN A 284 20.28 17.28 22.49
N ALA A 285 21.55 17.47 22.15
CA ALA A 285 22.24 18.77 22.33
C ALA A 285 21.73 19.85 21.38
N GLU A 286 21.23 19.47 20.20
CA GLU A 286 20.75 20.39 19.16
C GLU A 286 19.23 20.60 19.20
N GLY A 287 18.48 19.76 19.92
CA GLY A 287 17.02 19.78 19.94
C GLY A 287 16.39 19.21 21.21
N SER A 288 15.66 18.10 21.06
CA SER A 288 14.86 17.48 22.11
C SER A 288 15.32 16.04 22.40
N PHE A 289 14.70 15.39 23.40
CA PHE A 289 14.90 13.95 23.63
C PHE A 289 14.55 13.14 22.37
N ASP A 290 13.46 13.50 21.70
CA ASP A 290 12.97 12.83 20.49
C ASP A 290 13.90 13.08 19.30
N GLU A 291 14.51 14.26 19.20
CA GLU A 291 15.56 14.53 18.20
C GLU A 291 16.77 13.59 18.42
N GLY A 292 17.16 13.40 19.68
CA GLY A 292 18.19 12.43 20.05
C GLY A 292 17.82 11.00 19.65
N ILE A 293 16.64 10.51 20.04
CA ILE A 293 16.17 9.17 19.68
C ILE A 293 16.08 9.02 18.16
N GLY A 294 15.61 10.07 17.48
CA GLY A 294 15.50 10.11 16.03
C GLY A 294 16.83 9.92 15.31
N LEU A 295 17.89 10.64 15.70
CA LEU A 295 19.21 10.45 15.10
C LEU A 295 19.77 9.04 15.35
N ALA A 296 19.50 8.45 16.51
CA ALA A 296 19.90 7.08 16.79
C ALA A 296 19.09 6.06 15.95
N ILE A 297 17.79 6.27 15.75
CA ILE A 297 16.96 5.47 14.84
C ILE A 297 17.48 5.57 13.40
N GLU A 298 17.84 6.76 12.92
CA GLU A 298 18.42 6.95 11.60
C GLU A 298 19.71 6.14 11.43
N ARG A 299 20.58 6.11 12.45
CA ARG A 299 21.80 5.28 12.46
C ARG A 299 21.49 3.77 12.48
N ILE A 300 20.45 3.33 13.19
CA ILE A 300 20.01 1.92 13.17
C ILE A 300 19.58 1.55 11.75
N LEU A 301 18.69 2.33 11.14
CA LEU A 301 18.10 2.04 9.83
C LEU A 301 19.10 2.14 8.67
N ALA A 302 20.11 3.00 8.78
CA ALA A 302 21.19 3.12 7.80
C ALA A 302 22.39 2.20 8.11
N GLY A 303 22.34 1.43 9.20
CA GLY A 303 23.43 0.59 9.68
C GLY A 303 23.55 -0.73 8.90
N PRO A 304 24.78 -1.26 8.72
CA PRO A 304 24.98 -2.55 8.05
C PRO A 304 24.29 -3.70 8.80
N GLU A 305 24.18 -3.61 10.12
CA GLU A 305 23.53 -4.61 10.96
C GLU A 305 22.02 -4.68 10.74
N PHE A 306 21.41 -3.65 10.14
CA PHE A 306 20.01 -3.60 9.72
C PHE A 306 19.86 -3.99 8.25
N LEU A 307 20.66 -3.36 7.38
CA LEU A 307 20.58 -3.50 5.91
C LEU A 307 21.02 -4.88 5.40
N PHE A 308 21.97 -5.54 6.07
CA PHE A 308 22.53 -6.81 5.62
C PHE A 308 22.23 -7.95 6.59
N ILE A 309 22.05 -9.14 6.01
CA ILE A 309 22.14 -10.40 6.75
C ILE A 309 23.58 -10.87 6.59
N LEU A 310 24.37 -10.72 7.64
CA LEU A 310 25.75 -11.18 7.66
C LEU A 310 25.78 -12.62 8.20
N GLU A 311 26.49 -13.50 7.49
CA GLU A 311 26.79 -14.85 7.95
C GLU A 311 28.23 -14.88 8.45
N GLU A 312 28.42 -15.22 9.72
CA GLU A 312 29.76 -15.35 10.29
C GLU A 312 30.37 -16.70 9.91
N GLN A 313 31.35 -16.64 9.00
CA GLN A 313 32.11 -17.83 8.61
C GLN A 313 33.13 -18.18 9.71
N PRO A 314 33.28 -19.46 10.07
CA PRO A 314 34.36 -19.89 10.95
C PRO A 314 35.73 -19.60 10.33
N ASP A 315 36.68 -19.07 11.12
CA ASP A 315 38.01 -18.64 10.66
C ASP A 315 38.80 -19.68 9.84
N ASN A 316 38.54 -20.98 10.06
CA ASN A 316 39.28 -22.10 9.46
C ASN A 316 38.44 -22.92 8.48
N LEU A 317 37.45 -22.31 7.81
CA LEU A 317 36.61 -23.00 6.83
C LEU A 317 37.34 -23.19 5.48
N ALA A 318 37.43 -24.42 4.99
CA ALA A 318 37.98 -24.68 3.65
C ALA A 318 37.00 -24.22 2.55
N ALA A 319 37.53 -23.79 1.40
CA ALA A 319 36.69 -23.39 0.26
C ALA A 319 35.74 -24.52 -0.16
N GLY A 320 34.43 -24.22 -0.24
CA GLY A 320 33.38 -25.18 -0.57
C GLY A 320 32.92 -26.08 0.59
N GLN A 321 33.48 -25.93 1.79
CA GLN A 321 33.02 -26.65 2.96
C GLN A 321 31.70 -26.09 3.47
N ILE A 322 30.72 -26.98 3.69
CA ILE A 322 29.44 -26.63 4.28
C ILE A 322 29.63 -26.45 5.78
N PHE A 323 29.12 -25.36 6.34
CA PHE A 323 29.05 -25.12 7.77
C PHE A 323 27.62 -24.86 8.21
N LYS A 324 27.39 -25.04 9.50
CA LYS A 324 26.10 -24.78 10.12
C LYS A 324 26.04 -23.31 10.53
N ILE A 325 25.02 -22.61 10.06
CA ILE A 325 24.73 -21.22 10.46
C ILE A 325 24.31 -21.14 11.94
N SER A 326 24.49 -19.97 12.52
CA SER A 326 24.09 -19.69 13.90
C SER A 326 22.57 -19.74 14.07
N ALA A 327 22.11 -19.86 15.32
CA ALA A 327 20.67 -19.88 15.61
C ALA A 327 20.00 -18.54 15.24
N ASN A 328 20.70 -17.40 15.42
CA ASN A 328 20.21 -16.07 15.04
C ASN A 328 20.11 -15.92 13.51
N GLU A 329 21.10 -16.42 12.76
CA GLU A 329 21.08 -16.43 11.30
C GLU A 329 19.92 -17.29 10.77
N LEU A 330 19.69 -18.47 11.38
CA LEU A 330 18.60 -19.37 10.97
C LEU A 330 17.22 -18.71 11.14
N VAL A 331 16.92 -18.16 12.32
CA VAL A 331 15.61 -17.52 12.55
C VAL A 331 15.43 -16.27 11.70
N THR A 332 16.50 -15.50 11.48
CA THR A 332 16.48 -14.32 10.60
C THR A 332 16.15 -14.72 9.17
N LYS A 333 16.82 -15.75 8.64
CA LYS A 333 16.54 -16.26 7.29
C LYS A 333 15.13 -16.81 7.16
N LEU A 334 14.64 -17.55 8.16
CA LEU A 334 13.25 -18.05 8.16
C LEU A 334 12.24 -16.91 8.14
N ALA A 335 12.41 -15.90 9.00
CA ALA A 335 11.51 -14.75 9.08
C ALA A 335 11.50 -13.94 7.79
N LEU A 336 12.66 -13.68 7.20
CA LEU A 336 12.73 -12.94 5.93
C LEU A 336 12.22 -13.77 4.75
N PHE A 337 12.42 -15.08 4.76
CA PHE A 337 11.90 -15.95 3.70
C PHE A 337 10.38 -16.08 3.74
N ILE A 338 9.79 -16.35 4.91
CA ILE A 338 8.35 -16.62 5.03
C ILE A 338 7.54 -15.34 5.20
N TRP A 339 8.01 -14.41 6.05
CA TRP A 339 7.26 -13.21 6.41
C TRP A 339 7.76 -11.94 5.74
N SER A 340 8.90 -11.99 5.03
CA SER A 340 9.59 -10.77 4.54
C SER A 340 9.75 -9.72 5.65
N SER A 341 9.98 -10.18 6.88
CA SER A 341 9.96 -9.35 8.09
C SER A 341 10.95 -9.87 9.15
N PHE A 342 11.04 -9.19 10.28
CA PHE A 342 11.92 -9.59 11.38
C PHE A 342 11.36 -10.79 12.14
N PRO A 343 12.23 -11.61 12.77
CA PRO A 343 11.81 -12.64 13.71
C PRO A 343 11.00 -12.02 14.85
N ASP A 344 9.97 -12.72 15.30
CA ASP A 344 9.23 -12.33 16.49
C ASP A 344 9.95 -12.75 17.78
N ASP A 345 9.41 -12.34 18.92
CA ASP A 345 10.05 -12.58 20.22
C ASP A 345 10.20 -14.09 20.53
N GLU A 346 9.30 -14.94 20.03
CA GLU A 346 9.39 -16.40 20.17
C GLU A 346 10.59 -16.95 19.39
N LEU A 347 10.77 -16.55 18.12
CA LEU A 347 11.92 -16.95 17.31
C LEU A 347 13.24 -16.43 17.91
N LEU A 348 13.27 -15.19 18.41
CA LEU A 348 14.46 -14.63 19.07
C LEU A 348 14.81 -15.41 20.36
N ALA A 349 13.80 -15.84 21.13
CA ALA A 349 14.02 -16.67 22.32
C ALA A 349 14.55 -18.07 21.97
N LEU A 350 14.04 -18.69 20.90
CA LEU A 350 14.53 -19.97 20.38
C LEU A 350 15.94 -19.87 19.80
N ALA A 351 16.28 -18.74 19.20
CA ALA A 351 17.64 -18.47 18.74
C ALA A 351 18.61 -18.33 19.92
N LYS A 352 18.18 -17.63 20.99
CA LYS A 352 18.97 -17.45 22.21
C LYS A 352 19.24 -18.76 22.95
N SER A 353 18.27 -19.67 23.01
CA SER A 353 18.43 -20.99 23.63
C SER A 353 19.19 -21.98 22.74
N GLY A 354 19.08 -21.83 21.41
CA GLY A 354 19.62 -22.76 20.43
C GLY A 354 18.63 -23.85 20.01
N ASP A 355 17.46 -23.93 20.65
CA ASP A 355 16.44 -24.96 20.45
C ASP A 355 15.88 -24.97 19.03
N ILE A 356 15.96 -23.86 18.29
CA ILE A 356 15.52 -23.78 16.88
C ILE A 356 16.25 -24.79 15.97
N HIS A 357 17.42 -25.28 16.39
CA HIS A 357 18.16 -26.30 15.64
C HIS A 357 17.60 -27.71 15.79
N GLU A 358 16.66 -27.94 16.72
CA GLU A 358 15.95 -29.21 16.82
C GLU A 358 14.91 -29.32 15.71
N SER A 359 14.97 -30.38 14.90
CA SER A 359 14.08 -30.56 13.74
C SER A 359 12.59 -30.49 14.10
N ARG A 360 12.22 -30.98 15.30
CA ARG A 360 10.83 -30.90 15.80
C ARG A 360 10.40 -29.45 16.04
N VAL A 361 11.27 -28.65 16.67
CA VAL A 361 11.00 -27.23 16.98
C VAL A 361 10.97 -26.41 15.70
N LEU A 362 11.93 -26.62 14.79
CA LEU A 362 11.97 -25.98 13.48
C LEU A 362 10.67 -26.22 12.70
N ASN A 363 10.23 -27.47 12.59
CA ASN A 363 8.99 -27.80 11.88
C ASN A 363 7.76 -27.16 12.52
N GLN A 364 7.69 -27.11 13.86
CA GLN A 364 6.61 -26.44 14.58
C GLN A 364 6.58 -24.92 14.27
N GLN A 365 7.74 -24.27 14.26
CA GLN A 365 7.82 -22.85 13.93
C GLN A 365 7.47 -22.57 12.47
N VAL A 366 7.94 -23.37 11.52
CA VAL A 366 7.60 -23.20 10.10
C VAL A 366 6.08 -23.28 9.90
N GLN A 367 5.40 -24.25 10.49
CA GLN A 367 3.94 -24.40 10.39
C GLN A 367 3.19 -23.23 11.04
N ARG A 368 3.66 -22.77 12.21
CA ARG A 368 3.13 -21.57 12.87
C ARG A 368 3.28 -20.35 11.97
N MET A 369 4.45 -20.17 11.36
CA MET A 369 4.77 -19.03 10.51
C MET A 369 3.94 -19.03 9.24
N LEU A 370 3.73 -20.19 8.59
CA LEU A 370 2.88 -20.31 7.41
C LEU A 370 1.39 -20.07 7.69
N SER A 371 0.95 -20.27 8.94
CA SER A 371 -0.41 -19.97 9.39
C SER A 371 -0.61 -18.50 9.80
N ASP A 372 0.46 -17.73 9.92
CA ASP A 372 0.42 -16.31 10.29
C ASP A 372 0.12 -15.46 9.04
N PRO A 373 -0.73 -14.41 9.12
CA PRO A 373 -1.05 -13.54 7.98
C PRO A 373 0.17 -12.94 7.29
N ARG A 374 1.30 -12.76 8.00
CA ARG A 374 2.55 -12.28 7.39
C ARG A 374 3.10 -13.20 6.30
N ALA A 375 2.69 -14.48 6.27
CA ALA A 375 3.07 -15.43 5.23
C ALA A 375 2.54 -15.05 3.84
N ASP A 376 1.57 -14.15 3.74
CA ASP A 376 1.11 -13.58 2.45
C ASP A 376 2.27 -12.90 1.70
N ALA A 377 3.31 -12.44 2.41
CA ALA A 377 4.52 -11.92 1.80
C ALA A 377 5.27 -12.96 0.96
N LEU A 378 5.29 -14.23 1.37
CA LEU A 378 5.91 -15.31 0.60
C LEU A 378 5.23 -15.45 -0.76
N LEU A 379 3.90 -15.41 -0.81
CA LEU A 379 3.14 -15.44 -2.06
C LEU A 379 3.48 -14.24 -2.95
N ASN A 380 3.42 -13.03 -2.38
CA ASN A 380 3.64 -11.79 -3.13
C ASN A 380 5.07 -11.70 -3.68
N ASN A 381 6.06 -12.10 -2.89
CA ASN A 381 7.47 -11.98 -3.26
C ASN A 381 7.97 -13.14 -4.12
N PHE A 382 7.48 -14.36 -3.90
CA PHE A 382 7.92 -15.52 -4.67
C PHE A 382 7.00 -15.82 -5.85
N ALA A 383 5.71 -16.08 -5.62
CA ALA A 383 4.82 -16.59 -6.66
C ALA A 383 4.55 -15.55 -7.76
N LEU A 384 4.32 -14.29 -7.39
CA LEU A 384 4.07 -13.24 -8.39
C LEU A 384 5.30 -12.94 -9.25
N GLN A 385 6.51 -13.06 -8.69
CA GLN A 385 7.77 -12.93 -9.43
C GLN A 385 8.04 -14.14 -10.31
N TRP A 386 7.85 -15.35 -9.77
CA TRP A 386 8.00 -16.61 -10.50
C TRP A 386 7.11 -16.67 -11.74
N LEU A 387 5.84 -16.25 -11.59
CA LEU A 387 4.87 -16.15 -12.69
C LEU A 387 4.99 -14.85 -13.49
N ASN A 388 5.90 -13.95 -13.09
CA ASN A 388 6.17 -12.66 -13.72
C ASN A 388 4.92 -11.76 -13.87
N LEU A 389 4.01 -11.84 -12.90
CA LEU A 389 2.73 -11.13 -12.91
C LEU A 389 2.90 -9.61 -12.75
N GLY A 390 4.05 -9.15 -12.24
CA GLY A 390 4.41 -7.74 -12.21
C GLY A 390 4.36 -7.09 -13.59
N ARG A 391 4.83 -7.81 -14.64
CA ARG A 391 4.81 -7.31 -16.03
C ARG A 391 3.44 -7.04 -16.59
N LEU A 392 2.39 -7.63 -16.02
CA LEU A 392 1.03 -7.36 -16.47
C LEU A 392 0.70 -5.87 -16.37
N ASN A 393 1.29 -5.09 -15.46
CA ASN A 393 1.05 -3.64 -15.41
C ASN A 393 1.60 -2.88 -16.64
N ALA A 394 2.65 -3.41 -17.28
CA ALA A 394 3.29 -2.79 -18.45
C ALA A 394 2.63 -3.19 -19.78
N VAL A 395 1.74 -4.18 -19.77
CA VAL A 395 1.02 -4.62 -20.98
C VAL A 395 -0.14 -3.67 -21.24
N ALA A 396 -0.18 -3.02 -22.40
CA ALA A 396 -1.33 -2.24 -22.84
C ALA A 396 -2.03 -2.98 -23.98
N PRO A 397 -3.19 -3.63 -23.73
CA PRO A 397 -3.97 -4.24 -24.79
C PRO A 397 -4.43 -3.21 -25.81
N ASP A 398 -4.42 -3.59 -27.07
CA ASP A 398 -4.98 -2.78 -28.15
C ASP A 398 -6.48 -2.56 -27.91
N THR A 399 -6.92 -1.31 -27.83
CA THR A 399 -8.30 -0.97 -27.47
C THR A 399 -9.31 -1.26 -28.58
N GLU A 400 -8.87 -1.47 -29.82
CA GLU A 400 -9.75 -1.90 -30.92
C GLU A 400 -9.95 -3.42 -30.89
N LEU A 401 -8.89 -4.19 -30.60
CA LEU A 401 -8.96 -5.65 -30.49
C LEU A 401 -9.57 -6.12 -29.15
N PHE A 402 -9.32 -5.39 -28.07
CA PHE A 402 -9.80 -5.71 -26.72
C PHE A 402 -10.60 -4.55 -26.10
N PRO A 403 -11.74 -4.17 -26.70
CA PRO A 403 -12.47 -2.94 -26.37
C PRO A 403 -13.06 -2.91 -24.96
N TYR A 404 -13.21 -4.07 -24.32
CA TYR A 404 -13.78 -4.25 -22.98
C TYR A 404 -12.74 -4.60 -21.91
N PHE A 405 -11.44 -4.57 -22.25
CA PHE A 405 -10.39 -4.76 -21.27
C PHE A 405 -10.24 -3.49 -20.41
N ASP A 406 -10.26 -3.64 -19.10
CA ASP A 406 -10.13 -2.55 -18.14
C ASP A 406 -9.12 -2.90 -17.04
N ASP A 407 -8.71 -1.90 -16.25
CA ASP A 407 -7.72 -2.13 -15.20
C ASP A 407 -8.31 -2.92 -14.01
N ASN A 408 -9.64 -2.94 -13.86
CA ASN A 408 -10.30 -3.79 -12.87
C ASN A 408 -10.13 -5.27 -13.22
N LEU A 409 -10.27 -5.63 -14.50
CA LEU A 409 -10.08 -6.98 -15.02
C LEU A 409 -8.60 -7.40 -14.91
N ARG A 410 -7.67 -6.49 -15.22
CA ARG A 410 -6.23 -6.73 -15.01
C ARG A 410 -5.92 -7.04 -13.55
N ALA A 411 -6.41 -6.21 -12.63
CA ALA A 411 -6.24 -6.42 -11.20
C ALA A 411 -6.89 -7.74 -10.76
N ALA A 412 -8.06 -8.07 -11.30
CA ALA A 412 -8.75 -9.29 -10.95
C ALA A 412 -8.00 -10.56 -11.38
N PHE A 413 -7.44 -10.61 -12.60
CA PHE A 413 -6.60 -11.75 -13.02
C PHE A 413 -5.38 -11.96 -12.11
N LYS A 414 -4.76 -10.85 -11.66
CA LYS A 414 -3.65 -10.93 -10.71
C LYS A 414 -4.09 -11.53 -9.38
N THR A 415 -5.19 -11.04 -8.83
CA THR A 415 -5.74 -11.51 -7.56
C THR A 415 -6.20 -12.98 -7.64
N GLU A 416 -6.87 -13.38 -8.73
CA GLU A 416 -7.24 -14.77 -8.97
C GLU A 416 -6.02 -15.69 -8.94
N THR A 417 -4.96 -15.34 -9.70
CA THR A 417 -3.75 -16.15 -9.77
C THR A 417 -3.04 -16.21 -8.41
N ALA A 418 -2.98 -15.08 -7.68
CA ALA A 418 -2.41 -15.03 -6.35
C ALA A 418 -3.17 -15.94 -5.37
N LEU A 419 -4.49 -15.79 -5.27
CA LEU A 419 -5.33 -16.61 -4.39
C LEU A 419 -5.26 -18.11 -4.73
N PHE A 420 -5.14 -18.43 -6.02
CA PHE A 420 -4.99 -19.81 -6.46
C PHE A 420 -3.69 -20.44 -5.97
N VAL A 421 -2.55 -19.76 -6.15
CA VAL A 421 -1.26 -20.26 -5.67
C VAL A 421 -1.20 -20.25 -4.14
N ASP A 422 -1.78 -19.24 -3.48
CA ASP A 422 -1.88 -19.15 -2.03
C ASP A 422 -2.60 -20.37 -1.45
N HIS A 423 -3.73 -20.74 -2.04
CA HIS A 423 -4.51 -21.89 -1.64
C HIS A 423 -3.73 -23.19 -1.79
N VAL A 424 -3.00 -23.37 -2.89
CA VAL A 424 -2.16 -24.56 -3.10
C VAL A 424 -1.07 -24.66 -2.03
N ILE A 425 -0.42 -23.55 -1.68
CA ILE A 425 0.66 -23.52 -0.69
C ILE A 425 0.12 -23.71 0.74
N LYS A 426 -0.88 -22.92 1.15
CA LYS A 426 -1.40 -22.92 2.52
C LYS A 426 -2.15 -24.19 2.89
N GLU A 427 -2.83 -24.82 1.94
CA GLU A 427 -3.54 -26.08 2.17
C GLU A 427 -2.70 -27.32 1.86
N ASP A 428 -1.40 -27.16 1.59
CA ASP A 428 -0.48 -28.27 1.25
C ASP A 428 -1.05 -29.15 0.11
N ARG A 429 -1.57 -28.51 -0.94
CA ARG A 429 -2.19 -29.20 -2.08
C ARG A 429 -1.11 -29.78 -3.00
N PRO A 430 -1.43 -30.85 -3.76
CA PRO A 430 -0.51 -31.36 -4.77
C PRO A 430 -0.13 -30.28 -5.78
N LEU A 431 1.17 -30.13 -6.09
CA LEU A 431 1.64 -29.17 -7.10
C LEU A 431 1.04 -29.38 -8.49
N VAL A 432 0.53 -30.58 -8.78
CA VAL A 432 -0.18 -30.88 -10.03
C VAL A 432 -1.47 -30.06 -10.16
N GLU A 433 -2.11 -29.68 -9.04
CA GLU A 433 -3.29 -28.82 -9.06
C GLU A 433 -2.99 -27.47 -9.71
N LEU A 434 -1.73 -27.00 -9.74
CA LEU A 434 -1.37 -25.78 -10.49
C LEU A 434 -1.62 -25.89 -12.01
N LEU A 435 -1.83 -27.11 -12.53
CA LEU A 435 -2.05 -27.39 -13.95
C LEU A 435 -3.49 -27.81 -14.26
N ASP A 436 -4.17 -28.51 -13.34
CA ASP A 436 -5.45 -29.18 -13.62
C ASP A 436 -6.53 -29.00 -12.53
N ALA A 437 -6.40 -28.00 -11.66
CA ALA A 437 -7.40 -27.76 -10.62
C ALA A 437 -8.81 -27.54 -11.20
N PRO A 438 -9.84 -28.23 -10.68
CA PRO A 438 -11.24 -28.07 -11.12
C PRO A 438 -11.92 -26.86 -10.45
N TYR A 439 -11.16 -25.83 -10.11
CA TYR A 439 -11.64 -24.67 -9.38
C TYR A 439 -10.78 -23.43 -9.65
N THR A 440 -11.36 -22.26 -9.43
CA THR A 440 -10.63 -20.98 -9.43
C THR A 440 -11.22 -20.03 -8.38
N PHE A 441 -10.66 -18.82 -8.26
CA PHE A 441 -11.09 -17.76 -7.35
C PHE A 441 -11.53 -16.54 -8.14
N ILE A 442 -12.82 -16.20 -8.10
CA ILE A 442 -13.38 -15.11 -8.91
C ILE A 442 -14.25 -14.16 -8.09
N ASN A 443 -14.30 -12.91 -8.56
CA ASN A 443 -15.32 -11.92 -8.20
C ASN A 443 -16.30 -11.71 -9.36
N GLU A 444 -17.28 -10.81 -9.22
CA GLU A 444 -18.28 -10.55 -10.27
C GLU A 444 -17.65 -10.10 -11.60
N ARG A 445 -16.58 -9.30 -11.57
CA ARG A 445 -15.92 -8.83 -12.80
C ARG A 445 -15.32 -9.97 -13.63
N LEU A 446 -14.68 -10.94 -12.97
CA LEU A 446 -14.15 -12.15 -13.62
C LEU A 446 -15.25 -13.12 -14.00
N ALA A 447 -16.27 -13.30 -13.15
CA ALA A 447 -17.40 -14.16 -13.45
C ALA A 447 -18.10 -13.73 -14.75
N ASN A 448 -18.35 -12.43 -14.91
CA ASN A 448 -18.89 -11.86 -16.15
C ASN A 448 -17.96 -12.09 -17.35
N PHE A 449 -16.65 -12.01 -17.15
CA PHE A 449 -15.67 -12.26 -18.21
C PHE A 449 -15.62 -13.73 -18.64
N TYR A 450 -15.69 -14.67 -17.69
CA TYR A 450 -15.69 -16.10 -17.94
C TYR A 450 -17.07 -16.69 -18.29
N GLY A 451 -18.15 -15.91 -18.16
CA GLY A 451 -19.51 -16.38 -18.39
C GLY A 451 -20.04 -17.29 -17.28
N ILE A 452 -19.55 -17.12 -16.06
CA ILE A 452 -19.99 -17.88 -14.88
C ILE A 452 -21.14 -17.09 -14.20
N PRO A 453 -22.38 -17.63 -14.18
CA PRO A 453 -23.53 -16.92 -13.61
C PRO A 453 -23.51 -16.91 -12.07
N ASP A 454 -24.43 -16.13 -11.48
CA ASP A 454 -24.75 -16.12 -10.04
C ASP A 454 -23.61 -15.71 -9.09
N ILE A 455 -22.61 -14.96 -9.58
CA ILE A 455 -21.54 -14.37 -8.77
C ILE A 455 -21.68 -12.86 -8.73
N HIS A 456 -21.89 -12.31 -7.53
CA HIS A 456 -22.11 -10.87 -7.31
C HIS A 456 -21.15 -10.27 -6.29
N GLY A 457 -20.72 -9.04 -6.52
CA GLY A 457 -19.86 -8.24 -5.65
C GLY A 457 -18.35 -8.38 -5.91
N SER A 458 -17.61 -7.49 -5.26
CA SER A 458 -16.15 -7.33 -5.39
C SER A 458 -15.31 -8.45 -4.75
N HIS A 459 -15.84 -9.15 -3.74
CA HIS A 459 -15.09 -10.17 -3.02
C HIS A 459 -14.84 -11.42 -3.86
N PHE A 460 -13.64 -11.98 -3.74
CA PHE A 460 -13.25 -13.22 -4.38
C PHE A 460 -13.80 -14.42 -3.61
N ARG A 461 -14.20 -15.45 -4.36
CA ARG A 461 -14.62 -16.73 -3.78
C ARG A 461 -14.17 -17.88 -4.64
N LYS A 462 -13.88 -19.01 -3.99
CA LYS A 462 -13.57 -20.27 -4.67
C LYS A 462 -14.83 -20.79 -5.37
N VAL A 463 -14.71 -21.10 -6.66
CA VAL A 463 -15.79 -21.68 -7.46
C VAL A 463 -15.28 -22.94 -8.15
N SER A 464 -16.16 -23.92 -8.33
CA SER A 464 -15.85 -25.09 -9.16
C SER A 464 -16.02 -24.73 -10.64
N LEU A 465 -15.08 -25.18 -11.45
CA LEU A 465 -15.17 -25.09 -12.90
C LEU A 465 -15.84 -26.36 -13.42
N SER A 466 -16.81 -26.20 -14.31
CA SER A 466 -17.36 -27.31 -15.09
C SER A 466 -16.56 -27.44 -16.38
N ASP A 467 -15.95 -28.61 -16.60
CA ASP A 467 -15.22 -28.94 -17.83
C ASP A 467 -16.06 -28.76 -19.11
#